data_AF-A0A7S0LH46-F1
#
_entry.id   AF-A0A7S0LH46-F1
#
_cell.length_a   1.000
_cell.length_b   1.000
_cell.length_c   1.000
_cell.angle_alpha   90.00
_cell.angle_beta   90.00
_cell.angle_gamma   90.00
#
_symmetry.space_group_name_H-M   'P 1'
#
loop_
_entity.id
_entity.type
_entity.pdbx_description
1 polymer ?
#
loop_
_entity_poly.entity_id
_entity_poly.type
_entity_poly.pdbx_seq_one_letter_code
_entity_poly.pdbx_strand_id
1 'polypeptide(L)'
;MAPLALAALALALSPAHMSTRTCFLTRTRFPARSKPAIAAFRSPKSTDVAVEEQRARAAAVGLTPAKYTEVTRERAATHLADVGLHYGGDGESVQRADFLEPLWGVQSVSAVPDVCATVDGRVLATIYEIGGALTGVLSASVAKQLPLIPHIGVRVNGIEYFYSDHIEQRSVPVMREMLGDCPQVTLDLGPAALDDEGIARVLGELESEWEAKDYHVFDKNCVHFAQVLSQRVCADSPEGVPQPLIQGVLDVSERMLDSLPEWRQKLGRRGVKEGARA
;
A
#
# COMPACT_ATOMS: atom_id res chain seq x y z
N MET A 1 11.44 4.65 30.42
CA MET A 1 11.94 4.59 29.03
C MET A 1 10.83 3.95 28.23
N ALA A 2 10.11 4.76 27.44
CA ALA A 2 8.70 4.56 27.14
C ALA A 2 8.44 3.92 25.76
N PRO A 3 7.41 3.05 25.62
CA PRO A 3 6.83 2.65 24.35
C PRO A 3 5.72 3.66 23.99
N LEU A 4 5.99 4.65 23.13
CA LEU A 4 5.06 5.79 22.99
C LEU A 4 5.07 6.48 21.62
N ALA A 5 5.19 5.73 20.51
CA ALA A 5 5.16 6.34 19.17
C ALA A 5 4.13 5.76 18.19
N LEU A 6 3.32 4.75 18.56
CA LEU A 6 2.32 4.18 17.63
C LEU A 6 0.87 4.10 18.15
N ALA A 7 0.57 4.56 19.37
CA ALA A 7 -0.74 4.38 20.01
C ALA A 7 -1.60 5.65 20.15
N ALA A 8 -1.29 6.73 19.43
CA ALA A 8 -1.93 8.03 19.63
C ALA A 8 -2.71 8.48 18.39
N LEU A 9 -3.85 7.85 18.07
CA LEU A 9 -4.89 8.48 17.25
C LEU A 9 -6.26 7.78 17.41
N ALA A 10 -6.96 8.06 18.52
CA ALA A 10 -8.33 7.62 18.71
C ALA A 10 -9.13 8.67 19.49
N LEU A 11 -10.01 9.42 18.81
CA LEU A 11 -11.35 9.86 19.24
C LEU A 11 -11.88 11.01 18.35
N ALA A 12 -12.96 10.77 17.59
CA ALA A 12 -14.30 11.34 17.81
C ALA A 12 -15.17 11.54 16.52
N LEU A 13 -16.49 11.30 16.71
CA LEU A 13 -17.68 11.96 16.10
C LEU A 13 -18.60 11.24 15.07
N SER A 14 -19.89 11.60 15.27
CA SER A 14 -21.19 11.12 14.74
C SER A 14 -21.51 11.43 13.26
N PRO A 15 -22.56 10.80 12.67
CA PRO A 15 -22.79 10.81 11.22
C PRO A 15 -23.67 11.96 10.73
N ALA A 16 -23.41 12.41 9.49
CA ALA A 16 -24.31 13.26 8.70
C ALA A 16 -24.68 12.55 7.37
N HIS A 17 -25.95 12.69 6.96
CA HIS A 17 -26.54 12.08 5.77
C HIS A 17 -25.97 12.63 4.45
N MET A 18 -25.69 11.72 3.50
CA MET A 18 -25.37 12.04 2.09
C MET A 18 -26.54 11.73 1.15
N SER A 19 -26.71 12.60 0.16
CA SER A 19 -27.69 12.53 -0.94
C SER A 19 -26.97 12.13 -2.22
N THR A 20 -27.52 11.15 -2.95
CA THR A 20 -26.90 10.54 -4.13
C THR A 20 -27.25 11.30 -5.42
N ARG A 21 -26.22 11.59 -6.23
CA ARG A 21 -26.37 11.97 -7.64
C ARG A 21 -25.57 11.00 -8.49
N THR A 22 -26.26 10.27 -9.36
CA THR A 22 -25.69 9.27 -10.26
C THR A 22 -25.03 9.95 -11.47
N CYS A 23 -23.77 9.64 -11.75
CA CYS A 23 -23.04 10.08 -12.94
C CYS A 23 -22.74 8.86 -13.82
N PHE A 24 -23.13 8.88 -15.10
CA PHE A 24 -22.89 7.78 -16.04
C PHE A 24 -21.52 7.94 -16.71
N LEU A 25 -20.59 7.02 -16.43
CA LEU A 25 -19.31 6.92 -17.15
C LEU A 25 -19.39 5.84 -18.25
N THR A 26 -18.94 6.20 -19.46
CA THR A 26 -18.89 5.34 -20.64
C THR A 26 -17.72 4.36 -20.56
N ARG A 27 -18.04 3.06 -20.56
CA ARG A 27 -17.08 1.94 -20.50
C ARG A 27 -16.32 1.80 -21.84
N THR A 28 -15.05 2.18 -21.90
CA THR A 28 -14.17 1.80 -23.01
C THR A 28 -13.67 0.36 -22.80
N ARG A 29 -13.98 -0.53 -23.75
CA ARG A 29 -13.54 -1.93 -23.74
C ARG A 29 -12.06 -2.02 -24.17
N PHE A 30 -11.16 -2.34 -23.25
CA PHE A 30 -9.80 -2.73 -23.59
C PHE A 30 -9.75 -4.19 -24.09
N PRO A 31 -8.86 -4.53 -25.03
CA PRO A 31 -8.72 -5.90 -25.54
C PRO A 31 -8.18 -6.84 -24.47
N ALA A 32 -8.75 -8.04 -24.39
CA ALA A 32 -8.35 -9.07 -23.44
C ALA A 32 -6.94 -9.60 -23.75
N ARG A 33 -5.93 -9.20 -22.97
CA ARG A 33 -4.61 -9.84 -22.94
C ARG A 33 -4.72 -11.20 -22.25
N SER A 34 -4.20 -12.26 -22.88
CA SER A 34 -4.04 -13.58 -22.26
C SER A 34 -3.06 -13.47 -21.08
N LYS A 35 -3.55 -13.70 -19.86
CA LYS A 35 -2.80 -13.51 -18.62
C LYS A 35 -1.90 -14.71 -18.34
N PRO A 36 -0.61 -14.53 -18.01
CA PRO A 36 0.12 -15.56 -17.29
C PRO A 36 -0.58 -15.79 -15.93
N ALA A 37 -0.62 -17.04 -15.45
CA ALA A 37 -1.13 -17.35 -14.12
C ALA A 37 -0.18 -16.74 -13.08
N ILE A 38 -0.46 -15.50 -12.66
CA ILE A 38 0.26 -14.85 -11.57
C ILE A 38 -0.17 -15.57 -10.30
N ALA A 39 0.79 -16.14 -9.57
CA ALA A 39 0.52 -16.75 -8.27
C ALA A 39 -0.13 -15.70 -7.36
N ALA A 40 -1.28 -16.03 -6.76
CA ALA A 40 -1.95 -15.16 -5.80
C ALA A 40 -0.96 -14.70 -4.73
N PHE A 41 -0.94 -13.41 -4.41
CA PHE A 41 -0.07 -12.87 -3.38
C PHE A 41 -0.36 -13.58 -2.05
N ARG A 42 0.70 -13.99 -1.36
CA ARG A 42 0.61 -14.59 -0.02
C ARG A 42 1.53 -13.79 0.89
N SER A 43 0.98 -13.26 1.98
CA SER A 43 1.80 -12.66 3.02
C SER A 43 2.79 -13.71 3.55
N PRO A 44 4.08 -13.37 3.74
CA PRO A 44 5.04 -14.27 4.32
C PRO A 44 4.59 -14.76 5.71
N LYS A 45 4.92 -16.02 6.04
CA LYS A 45 4.57 -16.61 7.34
C LYS A 45 5.45 -16.11 8.49
N SER A 46 6.63 -15.60 8.15
CA SER A 46 7.58 -15.04 9.08
C SER A 46 8.55 -14.16 8.31
N THR A 47 9.35 -13.44 9.07
CA THR A 47 10.26 -12.47 8.51
C THR A 47 11.52 -13.08 7.92
N ASP A 48 11.97 -14.20 8.50
CA ASP A 48 13.03 -14.99 7.90
C ASP A 48 12.59 -15.55 6.55
N VAL A 49 11.33 -16.03 6.46
CA VAL A 49 10.71 -16.46 5.20
C VAL A 49 10.60 -15.29 4.22
N ALA A 50 10.20 -14.09 4.64
CA ALA A 50 10.15 -12.92 3.77
C ALA A 50 11.52 -12.59 3.15
N VAL A 51 12.59 -12.63 3.97
CA VAL A 51 13.97 -12.40 3.50
C VAL A 51 14.43 -13.50 2.53
N GLU A 52 14.12 -14.77 2.83
CA GLU A 52 14.44 -15.88 1.94
C GLU A 52 13.69 -15.76 0.61
N GLU A 53 12.38 -15.46 0.65
CA GLU A 53 11.56 -15.24 -0.54
C GLU A 53 12.09 -14.07 -1.37
N GLN A 54 12.53 -12.98 -0.76
CA GLN A 54 13.15 -11.86 -1.46
C GLN A 54 14.47 -12.22 -2.12
N ARG A 55 15.37 -12.89 -1.38
CA ARG A 55 16.64 -13.37 -1.95
C ARG A 55 16.37 -14.33 -3.10
N ALA A 56 15.35 -15.19 -2.96
CA ALA A 56 14.90 -16.08 -4.01
C ALA A 56 14.34 -15.30 -5.21
N ARG A 57 13.55 -14.22 -5.02
CA ARG A 57 13.05 -13.36 -6.10
C ARG A 57 14.20 -12.73 -6.90
N ALA A 58 15.19 -12.16 -6.23
CA ALA A 58 16.36 -11.56 -6.88
C ALA A 58 17.23 -12.63 -7.57
N ALA A 59 17.48 -13.76 -6.91
CA ALA A 59 18.25 -14.88 -7.46
C ALA A 59 17.56 -15.54 -8.67
N ALA A 60 16.22 -15.65 -8.66
CA ALA A 60 15.44 -16.23 -9.74
C ALA A 60 15.57 -15.43 -11.05
N VAL A 61 15.89 -14.14 -10.98
CA VAL A 61 16.18 -13.29 -12.14
C VAL A 61 17.68 -13.03 -12.34
N GLY A 62 18.55 -13.69 -11.57
CA GLY A 62 20.01 -13.57 -11.67
C GLY A 62 20.55 -12.20 -11.26
N LEU A 63 19.85 -11.45 -10.41
CA LEU A 63 20.23 -10.10 -10.01
C LEU A 63 20.72 -10.04 -8.56
N THR A 64 21.64 -9.12 -8.28
CA THR A 64 21.98 -8.74 -6.90
C THR A 64 20.83 -7.94 -6.28
N PRO A 65 20.72 -7.85 -4.95
CA PRO A 65 19.64 -7.09 -4.32
C PRO A 65 19.62 -5.60 -4.70
N ALA A 66 20.78 -4.99 -4.97
CA ALA A 66 20.87 -3.61 -5.44
C ALA A 66 20.37 -3.47 -6.89
N LYS A 67 20.80 -4.37 -7.78
CA LYS A 67 20.34 -4.35 -9.18
C LYS A 67 18.86 -4.70 -9.31
N TYR A 68 18.35 -5.58 -8.44
CA TYR A 68 16.92 -5.88 -8.35
C TYR A 68 16.11 -4.63 -8.02
N THR A 69 16.52 -3.85 -7.01
CA THR A 69 15.85 -2.59 -6.66
C THR A 69 15.88 -1.57 -7.81
N GLU A 70 17.01 -1.44 -8.51
CA GLU A 70 17.11 -0.58 -9.70
C GLU A 70 16.14 -1.02 -10.81
N VAL A 71 16.10 -2.32 -11.14
CA VAL A 71 15.19 -2.88 -12.14
C VAL A 71 13.72 -2.74 -11.74
N THR A 72 13.38 -2.93 -10.46
CA THR A 72 12.03 -2.69 -9.94
C THR A 72 11.61 -1.23 -10.18
N ARG A 73 12.50 -0.29 -9.86
CA ARG A 73 12.25 1.14 -10.08
C ARG A 73 12.10 1.50 -11.57
N GLU A 74 12.96 0.96 -12.44
CA GLU A 74 12.86 1.14 -13.90
C GLU A 74 11.53 0.61 -14.46
N ARG A 75 11.07 -0.55 -13.97
CA ARG A 75 9.77 -1.13 -14.34
C ARG A 75 8.60 -0.25 -13.88
N ALA A 76 8.69 0.32 -12.68
CA ALA A 76 7.69 1.26 -12.19
C ALA A 76 7.65 2.53 -13.06
N ALA A 77 8.80 3.14 -13.36
CA ALA A 77 8.90 4.28 -14.28
C ALA A 77 8.28 3.98 -15.65
N THR A 78 8.61 2.81 -16.21
CA THR A 78 8.06 2.36 -17.50
C THR A 78 6.54 2.19 -17.42
N HIS A 79 6.03 1.56 -16.36
CA HIS A 79 4.60 1.41 -16.14
C HIS A 79 3.88 2.76 -16.04
N LEU A 80 4.46 3.73 -15.32
CA LEU A 80 3.90 5.08 -15.21
C LEU A 80 3.88 5.82 -16.55
N ALA A 81 4.91 5.64 -17.38
CA ALA A 81 4.97 6.23 -18.71
C ALA A 81 3.97 5.60 -19.69
N ASP A 82 3.76 4.29 -19.61
CA ASP A 82 2.90 3.54 -20.54
C ASP A 82 1.43 3.55 -20.14
N VAL A 83 1.14 3.51 -18.84
CA VAL A 83 -0.20 3.26 -18.26
C VAL A 83 -0.67 4.41 -17.36
N GLY A 84 0.24 5.03 -16.61
CA GLY A 84 -0.10 6.04 -15.60
C GLY A 84 -0.52 5.47 -14.25
N LEU A 85 -1.21 6.28 -13.43
CA LEU A 85 -1.68 5.91 -12.08
C LEU A 85 -3.16 5.53 -12.01
N HIS A 86 -3.91 5.69 -13.10
CA HIS A 86 -5.36 5.63 -13.12
C HIS A 86 -5.88 4.73 -14.24
N TYR A 87 -7.05 4.16 -14.01
CA TYR A 87 -7.76 3.37 -15.02
C TYR A 87 -8.62 4.32 -15.88
N GLY A 88 -8.02 5.01 -16.87
CA GLY A 88 -8.80 5.67 -17.93
C GLY A 88 -8.55 7.16 -18.28
N GLY A 89 -7.33 7.67 -18.18
CA GLY A 89 -6.94 8.96 -18.80
C GLY A 89 -6.31 9.99 -17.86
N ASP A 90 -5.40 10.79 -18.41
CA ASP A 90 -4.54 11.70 -17.64
C ASP A 90 -5.31 12.79 -16.90
N GLY A 91 -5.06 12.94 -15.60
CA GLY A 91 -5.50 14.10 -14.84
C GLY A 91 -4.72 15.36 -15.23
N GLU A 92 -5.36 16.53 -15.11
CA GLU A 92 -4.73 17.81 -15.44
C GLU A 92 -3.71 18.27 -14.37
N SER A 93 -3.85 17.80 -13.13
CA SER A 93 -2.95 18.11 -12.02
C SER A 93 -1.90 17.01 -11.79
N VAL A 94 -0.86 17.33 -11.02
CA VAL A 94 0.24 16.40 -10.72
C VAL A 94 0.36 16.17 -9.21
N GLN A 95 0.67 14.94 -8.84
CA GLN A 95 1.04 14.55 -7.47
C GLN A 95 2.55 14.57 -7.36
N ARG A 96 3.05 15.05 -6.22
CA ARG A 96 4.47 15.07 -5.87
C ARG A 96 4.65 14.54 -4.47
N ALA A 97 5.63 13.66 -4.30
CA ALA A 97 6.10 13.20 -3.01
C ALA A 97 7.57 12.81 -3.14
N ASP A 98 8.38 13.07 -2.12
CA ASP A 98 9.83 12.84 -2.16
C ASP A 98 10.19 11.35 -2.34
N PHE A 99 9.27 10.45 -2.00
CA PHE A 99 9.46 9.02 -2.20
C PHE A 99 9.27 8.55 -3.65
N LEU A 100 8.73 9.38 -4.54
CA LEU A 100 8.47 8.99 -5.94
C LEU A 100 9.74 8.64 -6.70
N GLU A 101 10.79 9.46 -6.56
CA GLU A 101 12.05 9.24 -7.26
C GLU A 101 12.78 7.96 -6.79
N PRO A 102 12.96 7.72 -5.48
CA PRO A 102 13.58 6.48 -5.02
C PRO A 102 12.73 5.23 -5.26
N LEU A 103 11.39 5.32 -5.27
CA LEU A 103 10.52 4.16 -5.51
C LEU A 103 10.31 3.87 -7.00
N TRP A 104 10.04 4.89 -7.80
CA TRP A 104 9.56 4.75 -9.17
C TRP A 104 10.40 5.51 -10.21
N GLY A 105 11.46 6.22 -9.81
CA GLY A 105 12.37 6.90 -10.74
C GLY A 105 11.75 8.12 -11.42
N VAL A 106 10.69 8.69 -10.85
CA VAL A 106 10.00 9.87 -11.37
C VAL A 106 9.85 10.93 -10.28
N GLN A 107 9.79 12.21 -10.65
CA GLN A 107 9.64 13.31 -9.69
C GLN A 107 8.17 13.69 -9.43
N SER A 108 7.28 13.32 -10.35
CA SER A 108 5.86 13.58 -10.27
C SER A 108 5.10 12.58 -11.13
N VAL A 109 3.81 12.46 -10.83
CA VAL A 109 2.87 11.57 -11.53
C VAL A 109 1.56 12.31 -11.71
N SER A 110 0.76 11.94 -12.72
CA SER A 110 -0.56 12.52 -12.92
C SER A 110 -1.43 12.29 -11.68
N ALA A 111 -2.24 13.28 -11.31
CA ALA A 111 -3.20 13.14 -10.23
C ALA A 111 -4.40 12.31 -10.67
N VAL A 112 -4.96 11.56 -9.72
CA VAL A 112 -6.28 10.95 -9.91
C VAL A 112 -7.29 12.09 -10.05
N PRO A 113 -8.08 12.15 -11.14
CA PRO A 113 -9.08 13.20 -11.30
C PRO A 113 -10.07 13.24 -10.13
N ASP A 114 -10.46 14.43 -9.67
CA ASP A 114 -11.37 14.61 -8.51
C ASP A 114 -12.71 13.87 -8.68
N VAL A 115 -13.19 13.75 -9.93
CA VAL A 115 -14.38 12.96 -10.25
C VAL A 115 -14.18 11.49 -9.88
N CYS A 116 -13.01 10.91 -10.13
CA CYS A 116 -12.71 9.53 -9.77
C CYS A 116 -12.65 9.36 -8.25
N ALA A 117 -12.20 10.38 -7.51
CA ALA A 117 -12.15 10.37 -6.06
C ALA A 117 -13.53 10.41 -5.38
N THR A 118 -14.57 10.76 -6.11
CA THR A 118 -15.95 10.95 -5.61
C THR A 118 -16.98 10.01 -6.22
N VAL A 119 -16.56 9.17 -7.18
CA VAL A 119 -17.43 8.19 -7.84
C VAL A 119 -17.61 6.97 -6.94
N ASP A 120 -18.87 6.69 -6.59
CA ASP A 120 -19.26 5.45 -5.94
C ASP A 120 -18.86 4.23 -6.78
N GLY A 121 -18.40 3.18 -6.12
CA GLY A 121 -17.94 1.94 -6.72
C GLY A 121 -16.58 2.04 -7.38
N ARG A 122 -15.79 3.10 -7.13
CA ARG A 122 -14.39 3.19 -7.58
C ARG A 122 -13.44 2.82 -6.45
N VAL A 123 -12.39 2.06 -6.77
CA VAL A 123 -11.37 1.61 -5.83
C VAL A 123 -10.11 2.45 -6.01
N LEU A 124 -9.65 3.09 -4.94
CA LEU A 124 -8.39 3.82 -4.93
C LEU A 124 -7.45 3.19 -3.91
N ALA A 125 -6.14 3.29 -4.13
CA ALA A 125 -5.14 3.02 -3.11
C ALA A 125 -4.33 4.28 -2.87
N THR A 126 -4.14 4.67 -1.61
CA THR A 126 -3.30 5.83 -1.27
C THR A 126 -2.10 5.38 -0.48
N ILE A 127 -0.92 5.70 -0.98
CA ILE A 127 0.37 5.46 -0.33
C ILE A 127 0.72 6.74 0.42
N TYR A 128 0.96 6.63 1.73
CA TYR A 128 1.38 7.72 2.59
C TYR A 128 2.80 7.45 3.11
N GLU A 129 3.57 8.54 3.22
CA GLU A 129 4.78 8.63 4.03
C GLU A 129 4.34 9.08 5.43
N ILE A 130 4.22 8.14 6.38
CA ILE A 130 3.72 8.44 7.74
C ILE A 130 4.82 8.72 8.75
N GLY A 131 6.09 8.60 8.37
CA GLY A 131 7.19 8.77 9.30
C GLY A 131 7.57 10.23 9.54
N GLY A 132 7.39 11.10 8.54
CA GLY A 132 7.83 12.49 8.57
C GLY A 132 9.29 12.59 9.00
N ALA A 133 9.55 13.39 10.05
CA ALA A 133 10.89 13.52 10.63
C ALA A 133 11.45 12.20 11.19
N LEU A 134 10.60 11.25 11.59
CA LEU A 134 11.04 9.95 12.11
C LEU A 134 11.64 9.06 11.03
N THR A 135 11.31 9.27 9.76
CA THR A 135 11.91 8.51 8.64
C THR A 135 13.42 8.69 8.60
N GLY A 136 13.93 9.90 8.85
CA GLY A 136 15.36 10.17 8.96
C GLY A 136 16.01 9.51 10.18
N VAL A 137 15.32 9.53 11.33
CA VAL A 137 15.80 8.87 12.57
C VAL A 137 15.87 7.36 12.40
N LEU A 138 14.85 6.77 11.80
CA LEU A 138 14.79 5.34 11.51
C LEU A 138 15.87 4.96 10.51
N SER A 139 16.03 5.76 9.45
CA SER A 139 17.08 5.57 8.44
C SER A 139 18.48 5.51 9.06
N ALA A 140 18.79 6.43 9.97
CA ALA A 140 20.05 6.43 10.71
C ALA A 140 20.18 5.19 11.61
N SER A 141 19.10 4.81 12.29
CA SER A 141 19.06 3.65 13.20
C SER A 141 19.28 2.32 12.48
N VAL A 142 18.78 2.21 11.24
CA VAL A 142 18.97 1.02 10.40
C VAL A 142 20.19 1.12 9.48
N ALA A 143 20.93 2.23 9.48
CA ALA A 143 22.04 2.49 8.55
C ALA A 143 21.65 2.31 7.07
N LYS A 144 20.43 2.75 6.71
CA LYS A 144 19.87 2.68 5.35
C LYS A 144 18.97 3.87 5.15
N GLN A 145 19.13 4.57 4.02
CA GLN A 145 18.20 5.62 3.64
C GLN A 145 16.86 4.98 3.28
N LEU A 146 15.83 5.26 4.10
CA LEU A 146 14.46 4.86 3.85
C LEU A 146 13.76 6.01 3.12
N PRO A 147 13.16 5.77 1.95
CA PRO A 147 12.46 6.84 1.23
C PRO A 147 11.12 7.19 1.89
N LEU A 148 10.55 6.28 2.68
CA LEU A 148 9.32 6.46 3.44
C LEU A 148 9.19 5.41 4.55
N ILE A 149 8.37 5.71 5.56
CA ILE A 149 7.66 4.69 6.34
C ILE A 149 6.29 4.51 5.69
N PRO A 150 6.06 3.41 4.94
CA PRO A 150 4.88 3.29 4.10
C PRO A 150 3.63 2.94 4.91
N HIS A 151 2.54 3.64 4.61
CA HIS A 151 1.18 3.24 4.95
C HIS A 151 0.35 3.20 3.67
N ILE A 152 -0.53 2.20 3.51
CA ILE A 152 -1.46 2.16 2.39
C ILE A 152 -2.87 1.92 2.91
N GLY A 153 -3.78 2.80 2.49
CA GLY A 153 -5.23 2.61 2.64
C GLY A 153 -5.90 2.37 1.29
N VAL A 154 -6.88 1.46 1.27
CA VAL A 154 -7.72 1.19 0.11
C VAL A 154 -9.05 1.89 0.30
N ARG A 155 -9.43 2.78 -0.61
CA ARG A 155 -10.67 3.56 -0.55
C ARG A 155 -11.71 2.97 -1.49
N VAL A 156 -12.91 2.73 -0.97
CA VAL A 156 -14.11 2.39 -1.74
C VAL A 156 -15.32 3.04 -1.08
N ASN A 157 -16.22 3.62 -1.86
CA ASN A 157 -17.48 4.22 -1.38
C ASN A 157 -17.30 5.23 -0.22
N GLY A 158 -16.27 6.08 -0.32
CA GLY A 158 -15.98 7.12 0.67
C GLY A 158 -15.40 6.61 2.00
N ILE A 159 -15.13 5.30 2.12
CA ILE A 159 -14.47 4.67 3.26
C ILE A 159 -13.07 4.21 2.85
N GLU A 160 -12.09 4.46 3.71
CA GLU A 160 -10.72 3.96 3.59
C GLU A 160 -10.51 2.82 4.59
N TYR A 161 -10.00 1.71 4.07
CA TYR A 161 -9.69 0.49 4.81
C TYR A 161 -8.18 0.29 4.88
N PHE A 162 -7.68 -0.05 6.06
CA PHE A 162 -6.27 -0.36 6.27
C PHE A 162 -6.10 -1.34 7.43
N TYR A 163 -4.91 -1.92 7.55
CA TYR A 163 -4.62 -2.90 8.59
C TYR A 163 -3.55 -2.40 9.56
N SER A 164 -3.90 -2.40 10.83
CA SER A 164 -3.03 -2.12 11.97
C SER A 164 -3.04 -3.35 12.89
N ASP A 165 -3.39 -3.22 14.17
CA ASP A 165 -3.70 -4.36 15.02
C ASP A 165 -5.08 -4.99 14.70
N HIS A 166 -5.90 -4.33 13.89
CA HIS A 166 -7.10 -4.91 13.30
C HIS A 166 -7.36 -4.27 11.93
N ILE A 167 -8.36 -4.77 11.21
CA ILE A 167 -8.83 -4.08 10.01
C ILE A 167 -9.59 -2.83 10.47
N GLU A 168 -9.04 -1.68 10.16
CA GLU A 168 -9.64 -0.39 10.45
C GLU A 168 -10.36 0.15 9.23
N GLN A 169 -11.45 0.87 9.49
CA GLN A 169 -12.18 1.62 8.48
C GLN A 169 -12.43 3.04 9.00
N ARG A 170 -12.19 4.04 8.15
CA ARG A 170 -12.43 5.46 8.44
C ARG A 170 -13.00 6.14 7.21
N SER A 171 -13.80 7.17 7.40
CA SER A 171 -14.25 7.96 6.24
C SER A 171 -13.08 8.72 5.62
N VAL A 172 -13.11 8.93 4.31
CA VAL A 172 -12.07 9.69 3.60
C VAL A 172 -11.87 11.11 4.19
N PRO A 173 -12.91 11.85 4.62
CA PRO A 173 -12.72 13.12 5.32
C PRO A 173 -11.88 12.99 6.61
N VAL A 174 -12.14 11.95 7.41
CA VAL A 174 -11.37 11.69 8.64
C VAL A 174 -9.93 11.34 8.29
N MET A 175 -9.69 10.51 7.28
CA MET A 175 -8.33 10.20 6.83
C MET A 175 -7.58 11.42 6.32
N ARG A 176 -8.27 12.34 5.64
CA ARG A 176 -7.68 13.61 5.20
C ARG A 176 -7.32 14.52 6.39
N GLU A 177 -8.12 14.53 7.44
CA GLU A 177 -7.77 15.28 8.66
C GLU A 177 -6.57 14.64 9.38
N MET A 178 -6.51 13.31 9.42
CA MET A 178 -5.45 12.57 10.12
C MET A 178 -4.11 12.59 9.38
N LEU A 179 -4.13 12.37 8.06
CA LEU A 179 -2.93 12.12 7.23
C LEU A 179 -2.86 13.02 5.99
N GLY A 180 -3.73 14.03 5.86
CA GLY A 180 -3.77 14.90 4.69
C GLY A 180 -2.48 15.68 4.45
N ASP A 181 -1.78 16.04 5.52
CA ASP A 181 -0.50 16.75 5.48
C ASP A 181 0.70 15.82 5.24
N CYS A 182 0.51 14.50 5.33
CA CYS A 182 1.56 13.56 4.97
C CYS A 182 1.80 13.58 3.46
N PRO A 183 3.06 13.50 3.00
CA PRO A 183 3.36 13.24 1.61
C PRO A 183 2.63 11.96 1.17
N GLN A 184 1.85 12.04 0.10
CA GLN A 184 0.99 10.94 -0.34
C GLN A 184 0.82 10.91 -1.85
N VAL A 185 0.51 9.72 -2.36
CA VAL A 185 0.16 9.48 -3.76
C VAL A 185 -1.03 8.53 -3.80
N THR A 186 -2.10 8.94 -4.47
CA THR A 186 -3.28 8.12 -4.74
C THR A 186 -3.20 7.51 -6.13
N LEU A 187 -3.54 6.23 -6.21
CA LEU A 187 -3.69 5.43 -7.41
C LEU A 187 -5.17 5.11 -7.59
N ASP A 188 -5.64 5.13 -8.83
CA ASP A 188 -7.00 4.69 -9.18
C ASP A 188 -6.94 3.31 -9.81
N LEU A 189 -7.45 2.32 -9.06
CA LEU A 189 -7.41 0.91 -9.42
C LEU A 189 -8.62 0.50 -10.29
N GLY A 190 -9.49 1.45 -10.62
CA GLY A 190 -10.68 1.23 -11.43
C GLY A 190 -11.92 0.88 -10.62
N PRO A 191 -12.96 0.33 -11.26
CA PRO A 191 -14.22 0.01 -10.59
C PRO A 191 -14.10 -1.20 -9.66
N ALA A 192 -14.88 -1.18 -8.58
CA ALA A 192 -15.10 -2.30 -7.70
C ALA A 192 -15.87 -3.41 -8.43
N ALA A 193 -15.49 -4.65 -8.18
CA ALA A 193 -16.20 -5.85 -8.61
C ALA A 193 -17.43 -6.15 -7.75
N LEU A 194 -17.45 -5.58 -6.55
CA LEU A 194 -18.37 -5.90 -5.47
C LEU A 194 -19.13 -4.65 -5.04
N ASP A 195 -20.36 -4.85 -4.59
CA ASP A 195 -21.14 -3.83 -3.88
C ASP A 195 -20.74 -3.76 -2.40
N ASP A 196 -21.42 -2.91 -1.63
CA ASP A 196 -21.16 -2.73 -0.20
C ASP A 196 -21.26 -4.04 0.60
N GLU A 197 -22.24 -4.89 0.28
CA GLU A 197 -22.42 -6.18 0.94
C GLU A 197 -21.29 -7.14 0.59
N GLY A 198 -20.88 -7.19 -0.68
CA GLY A 198 -19.75 -8.00 -1.13
C GLY A 198 -18.43 -7.55 -0.50
N ILE A 199 -18.19 -6.24 -0.40
CA ILE A 199 -17.01 -5.69 0.29
C ILE A 199 -17.03 -6.05 1.77
N ALA A 200 -18.17 -5.89 2.45
CA ALA A 200 -18.31 -6.26 3.86
C ALA A 200 -18.04 -7.76 4.10
N ARG A 201 -18.47 -8.63 3.18
CA ARG A 201 -18.19 -10.07 3.23
C ARG A 201 -16.69 -10.36 3.10
N VAL A 202 -16.02 -9.73 2.13
CA VAL A 202 -14.57 -9.85 1.95
C VAL A 202 -13.82 -9.39 3.20
N LEU A 203 -14.24 -8.27 3.80
CA LEU A 203 -13.63 -7.77 5.04
C LEU A 203 -13.82 -8.75 6.19
N GLY A 204 -15.02 -9.31 6.37
CA GLY A 204 -15.28 -10.32 7.41
C GLY A 204 -14.46 -11.60 7.24
N GLU A 205 -14.22 -12.05 5.99
CA GLU A 205 -13.28 -13.13 5.71
C GLU A 205 -11.85 -12.75 6.12
N LEU A 206 -11.41 -11.55 5.71
CA LEU A 206 -10.06 -11.05 6.01
C LEU A 206 -9.85 -10.81 7.51
N GLU A 207 -10.86 -10.41 8.29
CA GLU A 207 -10.72 -10.24 9.75
C GLU A 207 -10.22 -11.52 10.43
N SER A 208 -10.65 -12.68 9.95
CA SER A 208 -10.19 -13.99 10.47
C SER A 208 -8.77 -14.35 10.01
N GLU A 209 -8.32 -13.79 8.89
CA GLU A 209 -6.98 -13.99 8.33
C GLU A 209 -5.96 -12.94 8.84
N TRP A 210 -6.43 -11.80 9.35
CA TRP A 210 -5.65 -10.61 9.71
C TRP A 210 -5.94 -10.17 11.15
N GLU A 211 -5.69 -11.06 12.12
CA GLU A 211 -5.87 -10.77 13.55
C GLU A 211 -4.72 -9.92 14.12
N ALA A 212 -4.94 -9.24 15.25
CA ALA A 212 -3.91 -8.45 15.95
C ALA A 212 -2.59 -9.20 16.20
N LYS A 213 -2.70 -10.46 16.60
CA LYS A 213 -1.54 -11.32 16.90
C LYS A 213 -0.66 -11.62 15.68
N ASP A 214 -1.22 -11.41 14.48
CA ASP A 214 -0.55 -11.64 13.21
C ASP A 214 0.07 -10.38 12.63
N TYR A 215 -0.22 -9.20 13.19
CA TYR A 215 0.37 -7.96 12.70
C TYR A 215 1.88 -8.01 12.86
N HIS A 216 2.57 -7.68 11.78
CA HIS A 216 4.00 -7.60 11.78
C HIS A 216 4.51 -6.52 10.83
N VAL A 217 5.29 -5.60 11.40
CA VAL A 217 5.75 -4.35 10.75
C VAL A 217 6.46 -4.58 9.41
N PHE A 218 7.06 -5.75 9.18
CA PHE A 218 7.85 -6.01 7.97
C PHE A 218 7.18 -6.90 6.93
N ASP A 219 6.29 -7.82 7.31
CA ASP A 219 5.82 -8.90 6.41
C ASP A 219 4.30 -9.16 6.45
N LYS A 220 3.56 -8.53 7.38
CA LYS A 220 2.10 -8.62 7.45
C LYS A 220 1.54 -7.34 8.09
N ASN A 221 1.48 -6.29 7.29
CA ASN A 221 1.06 -4.94 7.71
C ASN A 221 0.09 -4.32 6.68
N CYS A 222 -0.22 -3.02 6.83
CA CYS A 222 -1.10 -2.27 5.92
C CYS A 222 -0.71 -2.35 4.44
N VAL A 223 0.58 -2.39 4.07
CA VAL A 223 1.02 -2.51 2.66
C VAL A 223 0.58 -3.84 2.07
N HIS A 224 0.77 -4.92 2.82
CA HIS A 224 0.41 -6.28 2.41
C HIS A 224 -1.11 -6.45 2.37
N PHE A 225 -1.80 -5.90 3.37
CA PHE A 225 -3.26 -5.91 3.43
C PHE A 225 -3.87 -5.16 2.25
N ALA A 226 -3.38 -3.97 1.92
CA ALA A 226 -3.88 -3.18 0.79
C ALA A 226 -3.74 -3.95 -0.53
N GLN A 227 -2.66 -4.70 -0.71
CA GLN A 227 -2.48 -5.56 -1.89
C GLN A 227 -3.52 -6.68 -1.93
N VAL A 228 -3.76 -7.38 -0.82
CA VAL A 228 -4.76 -8.45 -0.75
C VAL A 228 -6.19 -7.93 -0.92
N LEU A 229 -6.53 -6.85 -0.23
CA LEU A 229 -7.88 -6.27 -0.30
C LEU A 229 -8.17 -5.78 -1.71
N SER A 230 -7.27 -5.00 -2.33
CA SER A 230 -7.46 -4.50 -3.70
C SER A 230 -7.61 -5.63 -4.73
N GLN A 231 -6.87 -6.74 -4.59
CA GLN A 231 -7.04 -7.93 -5.44
C GLN A 231 -8.44 -8.54 -5.35
N ARG A 232 -9.06 -8.51 -4.16
CA ARG A 232 -10.40 -9.08 -3.94
C ARG A 232 -11.52 -8.13 -4.36
N VAL A 233 -11.31 -6.81 -4.30
CA VAL A 233 -12.39 -5.83 -4.55
C VAL A 233 -12.36 -5.20 -5.94
N CYS A 234 -11.23 -5.17 -6.66
CA CYS A 234 -11.15 -4.55 -7.99
C CYS A 234 -11.68 -5.47 -9.11
N ALA A 235 -12.52 -4.95 -10.01
CA ALA A 235 -13.03 -5.69 -11.16
C ALA A 235 -11.98 -5.85 -12.26
N ASP A 236 -11.30 -4.74 -12.56
CA ASP A 236 -10.45 -4.63 -13.74
C ASP A 236 -8.95 -4.82 -13.40
N SER A 237 -8.61 -4.80 -12.11
CA SER A 237 -7.25 -5.02 -11.59
C SER A 237 -7.21 -6.24 -10.64
N PRO A 238 -7.20 -7.47 -11.16
CA PRO A 238 -7.12 -8.68 -10.32
C PRO A 238 -5.77 -8.83 -9.62
N GLU A 239 -4.77 -8.06 -10.04
CA GLU A 239 -3.48 -7.95 -9.37
C GLU A 239 -3.49 -6.94 -8.21
N GLY A 240 -4.58 -6.17 -8.04
CA GLY A 240 -4.72 -5.17 -6.99
C GLY A 240 -4.00 -3.88 -7.34
N VAL A 241 -3.09 -3.43 -6.48
CA VAL A 241 -2.14 -2.38 -6.86
C VAL A 241 -1.17 -2.95 -7.91
N PRO A 242 -0.93 -2.25 -9.04
CA PRO A 242 -0.07 -2.77 -10.11
C PRO A 242 1.29 -3.22 -9.59
N GLN A 243 1.72 -4.43 -9.96
CA GLN A 243 2.92 -5.05 -9.40
C GLN A 243 4.18 -4.16 -9.49
N PRO A 244 4.47 -3.47 -10.61
CA PRO A 244 5.64 -2.59 -10.68
C PRO A 244 5.61 -1.47 -9.64
N LEU A 245 4.43 -0.93 -9.32
CA LEU A 245 4.28 0.21 -8.42
C LEU A 245 4.34 -0.21 -6.95
N ILE A 246 3.69 -1.32 -6.59
CA ILE A 246 3.66 -1.80 -5.20
C ILE A 246 4.96 -2.47 -4.77
N GLN A 247 5.73 -3.05 -5.70
CA GLN A 247 6.94 -3.80 -5.36
C GLN A 247 7.99 -2.94 -4.65
N GLY A 248 8.20 -1.70 -5.09
CA GLY A 248 9.13 -0.79 -4.42
C GLY A 248 8.71 -0.49 -2.97
N VAL A 249 7.40 -0.35 -2.73
CA VAL A 249 6.85 -0.09 -1.39
C VAL A 249 6.98 -1.30 -0.48
N LEU A 250 6.65 -2.49 -1.00
CA LEU A 250 6.86 -3.77 -0.30
C LEU A 250 8.35 -3.98 0.03
N ASP A 251 9.24 -3.73 -0.93
CA ASP A 251 10.68 -3.85 -0.71
C ASP A 251 11.16 -2.91 0.41
N VAL A 252 10.65 -1.68 0.50
CA VAL A 252 11.00 -0.78 1.63
C VAL A 252 10.53 -1.35 2.96
N SER A 253 9.29 -1.84 3.01
CA SER A 253 8.69 -2.40 4.21
C SER A 253 9.42 -3.66 4.68
N GLU A 254 9.61 -4.63 3.79
CA GLU A 254 10.17 -5.94 4.12
C GLU A 254 11.70 -5.88 4.37
N ARG A 255 12.43 -4.98 3.67
CA ARG A 255 13.91 -4.89 3.68
C ARG A 255 14.45 -3.79 4.58
N MET A 256 13.63 -3.25 5.48
CA MET A 256 14.02 -2.11 6.32
C MET A 256 15.27 -2.41 7.15
N LEU A 257 15.48 -3.66 7.56
CA LEU A 257 16.60 -4.07 8.42
C LEU A 257 17.80 -4.67 7.68
N ASP A 258 17.75 -4.82 6.35
CA ASP A 258 18.76 -5.58 5.57
C ASP A 258 20.20 -5.05 5.70
N SER A 259 20.35 -3.76 5.96
CA SER A 259 21.63 -3.07 6.16
C SER A 259 22.27 -3.32 7.53
N LEU A 260 21.51 -3.87 8.49
CA LEU A 260 22.02 -4.16 9.82
C LEU A 260 22.75 -5.51 9.85
N PRO A 261 23.72 -5.71 10.77
CA PRO A 261 24.28 -7.03 11.04
C PRO A 261 23.18 -8.04 11.42
N GLU A 262 23.34 -9.32 11.06
CA GLU A 262 22.32 -10.37 11.23
C GLU A 262 21.75 -10.43 12.66
N TRP A 263 22.60 -10.30 13.69
CA TRP A 263 22.16 -10.33 15.08
C TRP A 263 21.24 -9.16 15.44
N ARG A 264 21.43 -7.98 14.85
CA ARG A 264 20.55 -6.82 15.04
C ARG A 264 19.25 -6.97 14.26
N GLN A 265 19.30 -7.56 13.06
CA GLN A 265 18.09 -7.93 12.33
C GLN A 265 17.23 -8.85 13.19
N LYS A 266 17.83 -9.91 13.74
CA LYS A 266 17.16 -10.87 14.65
C LYS A 266 16.59 -10.17 15.88
N LEU A 267 17.34 -9.27 16.51
CA LEU A 267 16.87 -8.51 17.68
C LEU A 267 15.70 -7.58 17.34
N GLY A 268 15.80 -6.79 16.26
CA GLY A 268 14.75 -5.87 15.83
C GLY A 268 13.46 -6.61 15.50
N ARG A 269 13.54 -7.75 14.82
CA ARG A 269 12.39 -8.59 14.49
C ARG A 269 11.75 -9.22 15.73
N ARG A 270 12.54 -9.62 16.74
CA ARG A 270 12.02 -10.12 18.03
C ARG A 270 11.34 -9.01 18.84
N GLY A 271 11.97 -7.84 18.95
CA GLY A 271 11.45 -6.71 19.73
C GLY A 271 10.09 -6.21 19.24
N VAL A 272 9.87 -6.20 17.92
CA VAL A 272 8.56 -5.86 17.32
C VAL A 272 7.47 -6.85 17.75
N LYS A 273 7.78 -8.16 17.76
CA LYS A 273 6.81 -9.19 18.13
C LYS A 273 6.42 -9.16 19.61
N GLU A 274 7.36 -8.78 20.48
CA GLU A 274 7.12 -8.66 21.92
C GLU A 274 6.33 -7.37 22.25
N GLY A 275 6.64 -6.25 21.58
CA GLY A 275 5.92 -5.00 21.75
C GLY A 275 4.46 -5.05 21.28
N ALA A 276 4.14 -5.86 20.27
CA ALA A 276 2.77 -6.05 19.78
C ALA A 276 1.87 -6.88 20.72
N ARG A 277 2.44 -7.52 21.76
CA ARG A 277 1.70 -8.36 22.73
C ARG A 277 1.47 -7.68 24.08
N ALA A 278 2.10 -6.54 24.32
CA ALA A 278 2.08 -5.81 25.59
C ALA A 278 1.06 -4.67 25.53
#